data_AF-A0A841PAX9-F1
#
_entry.id   AF-A0A841PAX9-F1
#
_cell.length_a   1.000
_cell.length_b   1.000
_cell.length_c   1.000
_cell.angle_alpha   90.00
_cell.angle_beta   90.00
_cell.angle_gamma   90.00
#
_symmetry.space_group_name_H-M   'P 1'
#
loop_
_entity.id
_entity.type
_entity.pdbx_description
1 polymer ?
#
loop_
_entity_poly.entity_id
_entity_poly.type
_entity_poly.pdbx_seq_one_letter_code
_entity_poly.pdbx_strand_id
1 'polypeptide(L)'
;MIIRKLAFVFLGLFVAIQVASAKECLLSHATYREPRSGAVLQFRPLDNEPAALTAQVFSLSVPNTDKNLPADITWTNGKNSFPLGTIRHTCTDDDREVGLQDGSGLCRIWDGQVYALTGGGAEQLNSSEATPAPKGLLLPDFGAAFTEWADFANANPNGSAWDAFTLTGCSDE
;
A
#
# COMPACT_ATOMS: atom_id res chain seq x y z
N MET A 1 -50.06 37.79 -47.01
CA MET A 1 -49.72 37.85 -45.57
C MET A 1 -49.66 36.42 -45.05
N ILE A 2 -48.49 35.78 -44.83
CA ILE A 2 -47.53 36.00 -43.71
C ILE A 2 -48.25 35.69 -42.38
N ILE A 3 -47.92 34.72 -41.50
CA ILE A 3 -46.70 33.94 -41.24
C ILE A 3 -47.02 32.77 -40.27
N ARG A 4 -46.37 31.62 -40.51
CA ARG A 4 -45.81 30.56 -39.60
C ARG A 4 -46.63 30.01 -38.42
N LYS A 5 -46.96 28.72 -38.51
CA LYS A 5 -47.10 27.80 -37.36
C LYS A 5 -45.69 27.37 -36.91
N LEU A 6 -45.26 27.73 -35.70
CA LEU A 6 -44.06 27.18 -35.08
C LEU A 6 -44.43 25.89 -34.34
N ALA A 7 -44.03 24.75 -34.88
CA ALA A 7 -43.95 23.50 -34.14
C ALA A 7 -42.53 23.39 -33.55
N PHE A 8 -42.40 23.61 -32.24
CA PHE A 8 -41.16 23.33 -31.52
C PHE A 8 -41.08 21.81 -31.28
N VAL A 9 -40.32 21.12 -32.13
CA VAL A 9 -39.87 19.76 -31.86
C VAL A 9 -38.70 19.85 -30.88
N PHE A 10 -38.97 19.59 -29.59
CA PHE A 10 -37.91 19.40 -28.59
C PHE A 10 -37.26 18.03 -28.83
N LEU A 11 -36.14 18.03 -29.54
CA LEU A 11 -35.28 16.86 -29.69
C LEU A 11 -34.48 16.70 -28.39
N GLY A 12 -34.93 15.79 -27.52
CA GLY A 12 -34.26 15.47 -26.26
C GLY A 12 -32.86 14.90 -26.50
N LEU A 13 -31.84 15.65 -26.12
CA LEU A 13 -30.45 15.21 -26.14
C LEU A 13 -30.23 14.25 -24.96
N PHE A 14 -30.31 12.94 -25.20
CA PHE A 14 -29.85 11.93 -24.25
C PHE A 14 -28.33 12.00 -24.18
N VAL A 15 -27.80 12.70 -23.17
CA VAL A 15 -26.39 12.62 -22.80
C VAL A 15 -26.17 11.23 -22.20
N ALA A 16 -25.52 10.35 -22.96
CA ALA A 16 -25.00 9.11 -22.43
C ALA A 16 -23.88 9.46 -21.43
N ILE A 17 -24.21 9.40 -20.14
CA ILE A 17 -23.21 9.43 -19.08
C ILE A 17 -22.44 8.11 -19.23
N GLN A 18 -21.27 8.18 -19.86
CA GLN A 18 -20.33 7.06 -19.81
C GLN A 18 -19.87 6.96 -18.36
N VAL A 19 -20.46 6.02 -17.62
CA VAL A 19 -19.83 5.51 -16.41
C VAL A 19 -18.54 4.86 -16.88
N ALA A 20 -17.43 5.59 -16.77
CA ALA A 20 -16.13 4.96 -16.80
C ALA A 20 -16.12 3.96 -15.65
N SER A 21 -16.23 2.66 -15.95
CA SER A 21 -15.91 1.63 -14.98
C SER A 21 -14.47 1.89 -14.58
N ALA A 22 -14.26 2.47 -13.39
CA ALA A 22 -12.95 2.47 -12.78
C ALA A 22 -12.52 1.00 -12.74
N LYS A 23 -11.47 0.67 -13.49
CA LYS A 23 -10.88 -0.66 -13.44
C LYS A 23 -10.62 -0.97 -11.97
N GLU A 24 -11.11 -2.10 -11.50
CA GLU A 24 -11.04 -2.43 -10.08
C GLU A 24 -9.54 -2.52 -9.70
N CYS A 25 -9.12 -1.69 -8.73
CA CYS A 25 -7.70 -1.59 -8.39
C CYS A 25 -7.23 -2.92 -7.81
N LEU A 26 -6.27 -3.57 -8.47
CA LEU A 26 -5.66 -4.79 -7.95
C LEU A 26 -4.68 -4.45 -6.84
N LEU A 27 -4.59 -5.32 -5.83
CA LEU A 27 -3.65 -5.17 -4.71
C LEU A 27 -2.21 -4.99 -5.20
N SER A 28 -1.80 -5.72 -6.24
CA SER A 28 -0.48 -5.61 -6.87
C SER A 28 -0.14 -4.23 -7.46
N HIS A 29 -1.12 -3.35 -7.64
CA HIS A 29 -0.95 -2.02 -8.26
C HIS A 29 -1.32 -0.88 -7.28
N ALA A 30 -1.69 -1.24 -6.05
CA ALA A 30 -2.27 -0.31 -5.11
C ALA A 30 -1.21 0.57 -4.42
N THR A 31 -1.55 1.85 -4.24
CA THR A 31 -0.76 2.82 -3.48
C THR A 31 -1.52 3.22 -2.23
N TYR A 32 -0.91 3.04 -1.06
CA TYR A 32 -1.44 3.46 0.22
C TYR A 32 -0.59 4.55 0.85
N ARG A 33 -1.22 5.41 1.65
CA ARG A 33 -0.53 6.45 2.42
C ARG A 33 -0.88 6.35 3.89
N GLU A 34 0.14 6.41 4.75
CA GLU A 34 -0.06 6.59 6.18
C GLU A 34 -0.37 8.07 6.45
N PRO A 35 -1.51 8.40 7.08
CA PRO A 35 -2.05 9.76 7.11
C PRO A 35 -1.23 10.73 7.96
N ARG A 36 -0.45 10.27 8.94
CA ARG A 36 0.24 11.15 9.90
C ARG A 36 1.65 11.51 9.47
N SER A 37 2.46 10.53 9.10
CA SER A 37 3.83 10.68 8.61
C SER A 37 3.83 11.06 7.13
N GLY A 38 2.83 10.63 6.36
CA GLY A 38 2.82 10.77 4.91
C GLY A 38 3.64 9.70 4.19
N ALA A 39 4.15 8.68 4.88
CA ALA A 39 4.82 7.53 4.27
C ALA A 39 3.90 6.86 3.23
N VAL A 40 4.50 6.44 2.12
CA VAL A 40 3.75 5.86 0.97
C VAL A 40 4.17 4.42 0.77
N LEU A 41 3.20 3.52 0.85
CA LEU A 41 3.34 2.12 0.53
C LEU A 41 2.86 1.88 -0.90
N GLN A 42 3.73 1.38 -1.77
CA GLN A 42 3.43 1.11 -3.17
C GLN A 42 3.64 -0.38 -3.45
N PHE A 43 2.57 -1.13 -3.72
CA PHE A 43 2.68 -2.50 -4.23
C PHE A 43 3.17 -2.51 -5.67
N ARG A 44 3.76 -3.65 -6.04
CA ARG A 44 4.08 -3.98 -7.43
C ARG A 44 3.73 -5.45 -7.70
N PRO A 45 3.45 -5.82 -8.96
CA PRO A 45 3.31 -7.21 -9.35
C PRO A 45 4.55 -8.04 -8.96
N LEU A 46 4.33 -9.29 -8.59
CA LEU A 46 5.42 -10.24 -8.41
C LEU A 46 6.07 -10.57 -9.76
N ASP A 47 7.40 -10.64 -9.77
CA ASP A 47 8.14 -11.20 -10.91
C ASP A 47 7.84 -12.72 -11.03
N ASN A 48 8.16 -13.32 -12.18
CA ASN A 48 7.79 -14.72 -12.49
C ASN A 48 8.33 -15.77 -11.50
N GLU A 49 9.32 -15.44 -10.66
CA GLU A 49 9.92 -16.34 -9.67
C GLU A 49 10.14 -15.62 -8.33
N PRO A 50 9.09 -15.39 -7.53
CA PRO A 50 9.25 -14.84 -6.19
C PRO A 50 9.92 -15.88 -5.28
N ALA A 51 10.56 -15.41 -4.20
CA ALA A 51 11.02 -16.29 -3.14
C ALA A 51 9.83 -17.12 -2.58
N ALA A 52 10.10 -18.35 -2.13
CA ALA A 52 9.05 -19.23 -1.64
C ALA A 52 8.22 -18.55 -0.54
N LEU A 53 6.89 -18.60 -0.67
CA LEU A 53 5.89 -18.01 0.23
C LEU A 53 5.75 -16.49 0.19
N THR A 54 6.55 -15.76 -0.60
CA THR A 54 6.29 -14.33 -0.87
C THR A 54 5.01 -14.21 -1.68
N ALA A 55 4.04 -13.49 -1.12
CA ALA A 55 2.71 -13.32 -1.70
C ALA A 55 2.50 -11.91 -2.26
N GLN A 56 3.19 -10.91 -1.69
CA GLN A 56 3.18 -9.54 -2.19
C GLN A 56 4.56 -8.91 -2.00
N VAL A 57 4.91 -7.97 -2.87
CA VAL A 57 6.09 -7.11 -2.71
C VAL A 57 5.64 -5.66 -2.80
N PHE A 58 6.20 -4.83 -1.93
CA PHE A 58 5.94 -3.40 -1.94
C PHE A 58 7.20 -2.61 -1.60
N SER A 59 7.11 -1.30 -1.76
CA SER A 59 8.12 -0.39 -1.27
C SER A 59 7.50 0.68 -0.37
N LEU A 60 8.25 1.14 0.62
CA LEU A 60 7.84 2.23 1.50
C LEU A 60 8.70 3.47 1.26
N SER A 61 8.11 4.50 0.67
CA SER A 61 8.76 5.80 0.49
C SER A 61 8.69 6.60 1.79
N VAL A 62 9.86 7.09 2.22
CA VAL A 62 10.02 7.78 3.51
C VAL A 62 9.89 9.29 3.28
N PRO A 63 8.97 9.97 3.99
CA PRO A 63 8.73 11.41 3.81
C PRO A 63 9.98 12.23 4.14
N ASN A 64 10.18 13.32 3.37
CA ASN A 64 11.34 14.23 3.47
C ASN A 64 12.70 13.56 3.21
N THR A 65 12.72 12.45 2.48
CA THR A 65 13.94 11.77 2.03
C THR A 65 13.74 11.18 0.63
N ASP A 66 14.82 10.79 -0.03
CA ASP A 66 14.78 10.00 -1.26
C ASP A 66 14.79 8.47 -0.99
N LYS A 67 14.61 8.06 0.26
CA LYS A 67 14.67 6.63 0.64
C LYS A 67 13.39 5.92 0.25
N ASN A 68 13.55 4.82 -0.48
CA ASN A 68 12.50 3.87 -0.76
C ASN A 68 12.90 2.50 -0.21
N LEU A 69 12.16 2.03 0.79
CA LEU A 69 12.51 0.86 1.59
C LEU A 69 11.94 -0.40 0.96
N PRO A 70 12.76 -1.46 0.73
CA PRO A 70 12.27 -2.74 0.25
C PRO A 70 11.42 -3.43 1.32
N ALA A 71 10.30 -3.99 0.89
CA ALA A 71 9.40 -4.70 1.75
C ALA A 71 8.66 -5.82 1.01
N ASP A 72 8.22 -6.81 1.76
CA ASP A 72 7.47 -7.94 1.23
C ASP A 72 6.50 -8.48 2.27
N ILE A 73 5.51 -9.24 1.80
CA ILE A 73 4.58 -10.00 2.62
C ILE A 73 4.78 -11.48 2.29
N THR A 74 5.10 -12.26 3.31
CA THR A 74 5.18 -13.72 3.24
C THR A 74 4.00 -14.35 3.95
N TRP A 75 3.60 -15.55 3.52
CA TRP A 75 2.64 -16.35 4.28
C TRP A 75 3.36 -17.33 5.17
N THR A 76 3.03 -17.30 6.46
CA THR A 76 3.57 -18.28 7.41
C THR A 76 3.06 -19.69 7.09
N ASN A 77 3.84 -20.70 7.46
CA ASN A 77 3.49 -22.10 7.21
C ASN A 77 2.45 -22.63 8.20
N GLY A 78 1.65 -23.60 7.76
CA GLY A 78 0.77 -24.40 8.62
C GLY A 78 -0.69 -23.96 8.61
N LYS A 79 -1.50 -24.60 9.46
CA LYS A 79 -2.97 -24.45 9.50
C LYS A 79 -3.43 -23.05 9.89
N ASN A 80 -2.62 -22.33 10.66
CA ASN A 80 -2.92 -20.98 11.14
C ASN A 80 -2.05 -19.96 10.40
N SER A 81 -1.92 -20.13 9.08
CA SER A 81 -1.11 -19.23 8.26
C SER A 81 -1.65 -17.81 8.27
N PHE A 82 -0.76 -16.84 8.22
CA PHE A 82 -1.09 -15.43 8.17
C PHE A 82 -0.06 -14.64 7.34
N PRO A 83 -0.48 -13.50 6.76
CA PRO A 83 0.41 -12.59 6.07
C PRO A 83 1.32 -11.87 7.08
N LEU A 84 2.62 -12.10 6.96
CA LEU A 84 3.68 -11.43 7.72
C LEU A 84 4.40 -10.47 6.78
N GLY A 85 4.27 -9.17 7.03
CA GLY A 85 5.00 -8.14 6.33
C GLY A 85 6.34 -7.86 7.00
N THR A 86 7.35 -7.54 6.20
CA THR A 86 8.66 -7.10 6.69
C THR A 86 9.13 -5.89 5.89
N ILE A 87 9.56 -4.82 6.59
CA ILE A 87 10.10 -3.60 5.99
C ILE A 87 11.58 -3.49 6.40
N ARG A 88 12.45 -3.26 5.42
CA ARG A 88 13.91 -3.30 5.62
C ARG A 88 14.61 -2.05 5.10
N HIS A 89 15.82 -1.81 5.58
CA HIS A 89 16.75 -0.80 5.07
C HIS A 89 18.16 -1.39 4.89
N THR A 90 19.01 -0.63 4.21
CA THR A 90 20.43 -0.93 4.16
C THR A 90 21.02 -0.81 5.56
N CYS A 91 21.62 -1.89 6.06
CA CYS A 91 22.27 -1.92 7.37
C CYS A 91 23.38 -0.88 7.48
N THR A 92 23.38 -0.17 8.61
CA THR A 92 24.54 0.55 9.15
C THR A 92 25.46 -0.41 9.91
N ASP A 93 26.62 0.07 10.34
CA ASP A 93 27.53 -0.74 11.16
C ASP A 93 26.91 -1.02 12.53
N ASP A 94 26.27 -0.03 13.15
CA ASP A 94 25.54 -0.19 14.41
C ASP A 94 24.46 -1.29 14.31
N ASP A 95 23.68 -1.30 13.22
CA ASP A 95 22.65 -2.34 13.01
C ASP A 95 23.24 -3.76 12.93
N ARG A 96 24.43 -3.89 12.33
CA ARG A 96 25.13 -5.17 12.22
C ARG A 96 25.67 -5.60 13.58
N GLU A 97 26.20 -4.66 14.37
CA GLU A 97 26.73 -4.95 15.71
C GLU A 97 25.64 -5.44 16.67
N VAL A 98 24.41 -4.91 16.56
CA VAL A 98 23.26 -5.36 17.36
C VAL A 98 22.48 -6.52 16.74
N GLY A 99 22.91 -7.03 15.59
CA GLY A 99 22.36 -8.24 14.96
C GLY A 99 20.99 -8.04 14.29
N LEU A 100 20.69 -6.84 13.78
CA LEU A 100 19.43 -6.55 13.07
C LEU A 100 19.42 -7.02 11.61
N GLN A 101 20.57 -7.45 11.08
CA GLN A 101 20.71 -7.95 9.72
C GLN A 101 20.04 -9.32 9.56
N ASP A 102 19.18 -9.47 8.56
CA ASP A 102 18.56 -10.75 8.21
C ASP A 102 19.32 -11.50 7.10
N GLY A 103 18.81 -12.67 6.71
CA GLY A 103 19.43 -13.52 5.68
C GLY A 103 19.55 -12.90 4.29
N SER A 104 18.88 -11.77 4.03
CA SER A 104 19.01 -10.99 2.78
C SER A 104 20.14 -9.96 2.83
N GLY A 105 20.79 -9.78 3.98
CA GLY A 105 21.83 -8.77 4.19
C GLY A 105 21.28 -7.36 4.49
N LEU A 106 19.96 -7.22 4.60
CA LEU A 106 19.28 -5.99 4.98
C LEU A 106 18.88 -6.01 6.45
N CYS A 107 18.69 -4.82 7.02
CA CYS A 107 18.32 -4.66 8.42
C CYS A 107 16.84 -4.34 8.52
N ARG A 108 16.19 -4.94 9.51
CA ARG A 108 14.74 -4.86 9.69
C ARG A 108 14.37 -3.59 10.44
N ILE A 109 13.41 -2.84 9.91
CA ILE A 109 12.73 -1.75 10.63
C ILE A 109 11.50 -2.30 11.34
N TRP A 110 10.68 -3.07 10.63
CA TRP A 110 9.42 -3.58 11.12
C TRP A 110 9.16 -4.99 10.58
N ASP A 111 8.52 -5.82 11.39
CA ASP A 111 8.07 -7.17 11.03
C ASP A 111 6.80 -7.49 11.82
N GLY A 112 5.71 -7.79 11.12
CA GLY A 112 4.41 -7.93 11.76
C GLY A 112 3.29 -8.37 10.82
N GLN A 113 2.13 -8.67 11.39
CA GLN A 113 0.96 -9.08 10.62
C GLN A 113 0.42 -7.95 9.76
N VAL A 114 -0.13 -8.26 8.58
CA VAL A 114 -0.78 -7.26 7.72
C VAL A 114 -2.28 -7.57 7.61
N TYR A 115 -3.11 -6.61 7.98
CA TYR A 115 -4.57 -6.73 7.87
C TYR A 115 -5.12 -5.81 6.78
N ALA A 116 -6.16 -6.27 6.11
CA ALA A 116 -7.01 -5.47 5.26
C ALA A 116 -8.04 -4.72 6.11
N LEU A 117 -8.21 -3.42 5.88
CA LEU A 117 -9.30 -2.64 6.45
C LEU A 117 -10.46 -2.59 5.46
N THR A 118 -11.57 -3.22 5.83
CA THR A 118 -12.80 -3.30 5.04
C THR A 118 -13.93 -2.50 5.70
N GLY A 119 -15.11 -2.48 5.07
CA GLY A 119 -16.31 -1.92 5.70
C GLY A 119 -16.78 -2.69 6.95
N GLY A 120 -16.30 -3.93 7.15
CA GLY A 120 -16.61 -4.78 8.30
C GLY A 120 -15.60 -4.70 9.44
N GLY A 121 -14.47 -4.01 9.25
CA GLY A 121 -13.38 -3.92 10.22
C GLY A 121 -12.05 -4.44 9.66
N ALA A 122 -11.16 -4.89 10.55
CA ALA A 122 -9.91 -5.51 10.17
C ALA A 122 -10.11 -6.99 9.82
N GLU A 123 -9.63 -7.39 8.65
CA GLU A 123 -9.68 -8.75 8.12
C GLU A 123 -8.28 -9.20 7.69
N GLN A 124 -8.09 -10.51 7.51
CA GLN A 124 -6.84 -11.03 6.98
C GLN A 124 -6.63 -10.54 5.54
N LEU A 125 -5.45 -10.01 5.21
CA LEU A 125 -5.12 -9.65 3.85
C LEU A 125 -5.14 -10.90 2.95
N ASN A 126 -5.62 -10.77 1.71
CA ASN A 126 -5.68 -11.89 0.78
C ASN A 126 -4.27 -12.34 0.35
N SER A 127 -4.07 -13.65 0.18
CA SER A 127 -2.79 -14.20 -0.30
C SER A 127 -2.54 -13.94 -1.78
N SER A 128 -3.57 -13.66 -2.56
CA SER A 128 -3.47 -13.38 -3.98
C SER A 128 -3.37 -11.87 -4.22
N GLU A 129 -2.29 -11.46 -4.88
CA GLU A 129 -2.07 -10.07 -5.29
C GLU A 129 -3.03 -9.58 -6.39
N ALA A 130 -3.69 -10.49 -7.10
CA ALA A 130 -4.67 -10.19 -8.16
C ALA A 130 -6.09 -9.95 -7.62
N THR A 131 -6.24 -9.71 -6.32
CA THR A 131 -7.51 -9.39 -5.68
C THR A 131 -7.75 -7.89 -5.58
N PRO A 132 -9.01 -7.44 -5.45
CA PRO A 132 -9.30 -6.03 -5.22
C PRO A 132 -8.55 -5.48 -4.01
N ALA A 133 -7.91 -4.33 -4.19
CA ALA A 133 -7.20 -3.63 -3.14
C ALA A 133 -8.18 -3.19 -2.03
N PRO A 134 -7.94 -3.56 -0.75
CA PRO A 134 -8.75 -3.06 0.35
C PRO A 134 -8.67 -1.53 0.47
N LYS A 135 -9.65 -0.93 1.13
CA LYS A 135 -9.69 0.54 1.32
C LYS A 135 -8.56 1.06 2.21
N GLY A 136 -8.00 0.19 3.04
CA GLY A 136 -6.84 0.49 3.85
C GLY A 136 -6.12 -0.77 4.29
N LEU A 137 -4.96 -0.55 4.91
CA LEU A 137 -4.16 -1.59 5.54
C LEU A 137 -3.90 -1.21 6.98
N LEU A 138 -3.75 -2.22 7.84
CA LEU A 138 -3.28 -2.05 9.20
C LEU A 138 -2.03 -2.90 9.39
N LEU A 139 -0.94 -2.24 9.74
CA LEU A 139 0.35 -2.83 10.06
C LEU A 139 0.60 -2.54 11.55
N PRO A 140 0.19 -3.43 12.47
CA PRO A 140 0.33 -3.19 13.90
C PRO A 140 1.80 -2.91 14.28
N ASP A 141 1.99 -1.93 15.15
CA ASP A 141 3.31 -1.52 15.67
C ASP A 141 4.24 -0.88 14.62
N PHE A 142 3.77 -0.69 13.37
CA PHE A 142 4.52 0.04 12.36
C PHE A 142 4.79 1.48 12.79
N GLY A 143 3.80 2.16 13.36
CA GLY A 143 3.91 3.56 13.75
C GLY A 143 5.02 3.79 14.76
N ALA A 144 5.14 2.92 15.77
CA ALA A 144 6.20 2.98 16.76
C ALA A 144 7.57 2.70 16.13
N ALA A 145 7.71 1.54 15.47
CA ALA A 145 8.97 1.13 14.85
C ALA A 145 9.49 2.15 13.82
N PHE A 146 8.61 2.69 12.98
CA PHE A 146 8.98 3.67 11.96
C PHE A 146 9.30 5.03 12.56
N THR A 147 8.62 5.44 13.64
CA THR A 147 8.91 6.71 14.32
C THR A 147 10.28 6.69 15.02
N GLU A 148 10.67 5.55 15.61
CA GLU A 148 11.95 5.40 16.30
C GLU A 148 13.14 5.18 15.36
N TRP A 149 12.90 4.76 14.12
CA TRP A 149 13.95 4.53 13.14
C TRP A 149 14.67 5.84 12.77
N ALA A 150 16.00 5.84 12.93
CA ALA A 150 16.82 7.04 12.92
C ALA A 150 16.69 7.89 11.64
N ASP A 151 16.63 7.27 10.47
CA ASP A 151 16.51 7.99 9.19
C ASP A 151 15.18 8.77 9.10
N PHE A 152 14.06 8.18 9.56
CA PHE A 152 12.79 8.88 9.62
C PHE A 152 12.82 9.98 10.69
N ALA A 153 13.27 9.66 11.91
CA ALA A 153 13.31 10.60 13.03
C ALA A 153 14.18 11.84 12.72
N ASN A 154 15.34 11.65 12.10
CA ASN A 154 16.24 12.73 11.72
C ASN A 154 15.67 13.62 10.62
N ALA A 155 15.00 13.04 9.62
CA ALA A 155 14.37 13.78 8.53
C ALA A 155 13.03 14.42 8.94
N ASN A 156 12.41 13.93 10.01
CA ASN A 156 11.08 14.31 10.49
C ASN A 156 11.09 14.55 12.01
N PRO A 157 11.79 15.58 12.53
CA PRO A 157 12.06 15.74 13.97
C PRO A 157 10.82 15.94 14.85
N ASN A 158 9.67 16.32 14.27
CA ASN A 158 8.37 16.39 14.95
C ASN A 158 7.35 15.41 14.34
N GLY A 159 7.80 14.55 13.44
CA GLY A 159 6.99 13.55 12.76
C GLY A 159 6.68 12.38 13.67
N SER A 160 5.57 11.71 13.37
CA SER A 160 5.22 10.42 13.95
C SER A 160 4.37 9.67 12.94
N ALA A 161 4.35 8.35 13.05
CA ALA A 161 3.51 7.50 12.22
C ALA A 161 2.44 6.79 13.07
N TRP A 162 1.36 6.41 12.42
CA TRP A 162 0.38 5.45 12.92
C TRP A 162 0.46 4.14 12.12
N ASP A 163 -0.29 3.15 12.58
CA ASP A 163 -0.26 1.79 12.02
C ASP A 163 -1.14 1.62 10.78
N ALA A 164 -2.01 2.58 10.49
CA ALA A 164 -3.06 2.46 9.47
C ALA A 164 -2.72 3.25 8.20
N PHE A 165 -2.84 2.60 7.06
CA PHE A 165 -2.66 3.19 5.74
C PHE A 165 -3.99 3.24 4.98
N THR A 166 -4.19 4.29 4.19
CA THR A 166 -5.39 4.48 3.36
C THR A 166 -5.04 4.33 1.89
N LEU A 167 -5.89 3.66 1.11
CA LEU A 167 -5.73 3.57 -0.34
C LEU A 167 -5.85 4.97 -0.96
N THR A 168 -4.85 5.37 -1.74
CA THR A 168 -4.75 6.70 -2.35
C THR A 168 -4.57 6.70 -3.85
N GLY A 169 -4.19 5.55 -4.42
CA GLY A 169 -3.96 5.44 -5.86
C GLY A 169 -3.90 3.99 -6.32
N CYS A 170 -3.92 3.84 -7.63
CA CYS A 170 -3.69 2.60 -8.33
C CYS A 170 -2.85 2.92 -9.57
N SER A 171 -1.75 2.20 -9.79
CA SER A 171 -1.02 2.30 -11.06
C SER A 171 -1.78 1.55 -12.15
N ASP A 172 -1.60 1.99 -13.39
CA ASP A 172 -2.05 1.22 -14.55
C ASP A 172 -1.25 -0.10 -14.65
N GLU A 173 -1.86 -1.12 -15.26
CA GLU A 173 -1.22 -2.40 -15.61
C GLU A 173 -0.11 -2.23 -16.65
#